data_AF-A0AA52FDB8-F1
#
_entry.id   AF-A0AA52FDB8-F1
#
_cell.length_a   1.000
_cell.length_b   1.000
_cell.length_c   1.000
_cell.angle_alpha   90.00
_cell.angle_beta   90.00
_cell.angle_gamma   90.00
#
_symmetry.space_group_name_H-M   'P 1'
#
loop_
_entity.id
_entity.type
_entity.pdbx_description
1 polymer ?
#
loop_
_entity_poly.entity_id
_entity_poly.type
_entity_poly.pdbx_seq_one_letter_code
_entity_poly.pdbx_strand_id
1 'polypeptide(L)'
;MAALTASQAPGAAQARASVPARSAAPAEHGPSVSGDAPYRTALPPLRAGKPKQGTASQVAGGALPASVFAAYRRAEAELARTAPGCRLRWQLLAAIGQVESGQARGGRVTSDGTTVTPILGPRLTGGAFAVVRDTDGGAQDGDAVYDRAVGPMQFIPSTWARWGADGNGDGRADPNNVFDAALAAGRYLCAGGRDLSNPADLDRAILGYNHSEAYLRTVRAWYAYFLEGHRVVPGRRVVGPAGAVRAGRAEAVAAAVRPPPERGPVRVPRAVHATGDPLPHPVPYGRCGGADRHAAAPRARAGRLAARPRTAQRRAADQQR
;
A
#
# COMPACT_ATOMS: atom_id res chain seq x y z
N MET A 1 63.97 -37.40 33.09
CA MET A 1 62.59 -37.42 33.62
C MET A 1 62.30 -36.05 34.21
N ALA A 2 61.32 -35.34 33.65
CA ALA A 2 60.92 -34.00 34.06
C ALA A 2 59.80 -34.11 35.12
N ALA A 3 59.91 -33.33 36.19
CA ALA A 3 58.84 -33.10 37.15
C ALA A 3 58.60 -31.58 37.23
N LEU A 4 57.53 -31.11 36.60
CA LEU A 4 57.04 -29.74 36.70
C LEU A 4 55.89 -29.71 37.70
N THR A 5 56.06 -28.93 38.75
CA THR A 5 55.06 -28.63 39.77
C THR A 5 54.01 -27.68 39.20
N ALA A 6 52.74 -28.02 39.43
CA ALA A 6 51.60 -27.17 39.08
C ALA A 6 51.44 -26.04 40.11
N SER A 7 51.29 -24.80 39.63
CA SER A 7 50.82 -23.66 40.44
C SER A 7 49.55 -23.11 39.81
N GLN A 8 48.51 -23.04 40.63
CA GLN A 8 47.14 -22.69 40.30
C GLN A 8 46.98 -21.19 40.02
N ALA A 9 46.10 -20.83 39.08
CA ALA A 9 45.59 -19.47 38.88
C ALA A 9 44.06 -19.43 39.08
N PRO A 10 43.46 -18.28 39.48
CA PRO A 10 42.14 -18.23 40.10
C PRO A 10 40.97 -18.02 39.12
N GLY A 11 39.79 -18.49 39.56
CA GLY A 11 38.51 -17.79 39.39
C GLY A 11 37.85 -17.83 38.00
N ALA A 12 37.10 -18.89 37.71
CA ALA A 12 36.14 -18.90 36.62
C ALA A 12 34.98 -17.92 36.91
N ALA A 13 34.94 -16.79 36.21
CA ALA A 13 33.74 -15.98 36.10
C ALA A 13 32.68 -16.76 35.31
N GLN A 14 31.51 -16.99 35.92
CA GLN A 14 30.37 -17.61 35.26
C GLN A 14 29.86 -16.69 34.15
N ALA A 15 30.10 -17.07 32.90
CA ALA A 15 29.41 -16.49 31.76
C ALA A 15 27.91 -16.79 31.92
N ARG A 16 27.11 -15.74 32.16
CA ARG A 16 25.65 -15.84 32.03
C ARG A 16 25.37 -16.19 30.58
N ALA A 17 24.85 -17.39 30.34
CA ALA A 17 24.39 -17.83 29.05
C ALA A 17 23.36 -16.81 28.53
N SER A 18 23.73 -16.07 27.50
CA SER A 18 22.79 -15.28 26.72
C SER A 18 21.75 -16.24 26.16
N VAL A 19 20.50 -16.09 26.59
CA VAL A 19 19.36 -16.77 25.99
C VAL A 19 19.42 -16.50 24.49
N PRO A 20 19.46 -17.52 23.61
CA PRO A 20 19.46 -17.26 22.18
C PRO A 20 18.18 -16.48 21.88
N ALA A 21 18.34 -15.31 21.28
CA ALA A 21 17.22 -14.56 20.73
C ALA A 21 16.40 -15.54 19.91
N ARG A 22 15.15 -15.78 20.33
CA ARG A 22 14.20 -16.54 19.53
C ARG A 22 14.23 -15.89 18.15
N SER A 23 14.70 -16.62 17.16
CA SER A 23 14.62 -16.23 15.77
C SER A 23 13.20 -15.73 15.54
N ALA A 24 13.06 -14.43 15.30
CA ALA A 24 11.79 -13.89 14.89
C ALA A 24 11.34 -14.70 13.67
N ALA A 25 10.18 -15.34 13.78
CA ALA A 25 9.57 -16.01 12.66
C ALA A 25 9.53 -15.04 11.45
N PRO A 26 9.66 -15.53 10.21
CA PRO A 26 9.51 -14.68 9.04
C PRO A 26 8.18 -13.95 9.18
N ALA A 27 8.18 -12.62 9.01
CA ALA A 27 6.92 -11.90 8.81
C ALA A 27 6.17 -12.65 7.70
N GLU A 28 4.96 -13.12 7.99
CA GLU A 28 4.12 -13.79 7.00
C GLU A 28 4.03 -12.86 5.78
N HIS A 29 4.61 -13.28 4.67
CA HIS A 29 4.51 -12.54 3.43
C HIS A 29 3.09 -12.80 2.92
N GLY A 30 2.17 -11.90 3.26
CA GLY A 30 0.86 -11.81 2.62
C GLY A 30 1.01 -11.64 1.10
N PRO A 31 -0.09 -11.65 0.34
CA PRO A 31 -0.02 -11.41 -1.11
C PRO A 31 0.71 -10.09 -1.38
N SER A 32 1.60 -10.08 -2.38
CA SER A 32 2.36 -8.90 -2.74
C SER A 32 1.44 -7.78 -3.22
N VAL A 33 1.92 -6.54 -3.15
CA VAL A 33 1.10 -5.36 -3.51
C VAL A 33 0.59 -5.44 -4.94
N SER A 34 1.45 -5.87 -5.88
CA SER A 34 1.11 -5.97 -7.29
C SER A 34 0.67 -7.37 -7.72
N GLY A 35 0.50 -8.31 -6.79
CA GLY A 35 0.19 -9.71 -7.12
C GLY A 35 1.25 -10.36 -8.02
N ASP A 36 2.50 -9.92 -7.86
CA ASP A 36 3.65 -10.31 -8.68
C ASP A 36 3.43 -10.11 -10.20
N ALA A 37 2.62 -9.10 -10.55
CA ALA A 37 2.37 -8.67 -11.92
C ALA A 37 3.67 -8.27 -12.65
N PRO A 38 3.70 -8.35 -14.00
CA PRO A 38 4.85 -7.90 -14.77
C PRO A 38 5.04 -6.39 -14.60
N TYR A 39 6.30 -5.99 -14.61
CA TYR A 39 6.74 -4.63 -14.38
C TYR A 39 7.76 -4.21 -15.44
N ARG A 40 8.11 -2.91 -15.46
CA ARG A 40 9.14 -2.38 -16.36
C ARG A 40 10.53 -2.79 -15.88
N THR A 41 11.24 -3.53 -16.71
CA THR A 41 12.59 -4.05 -16.42
C THR A 41 13.72 -3.12 -16.88
N ALA A 42 13.39 -2.02 -17.57
CA ALA A 42 14.38 -1.05 -18.04
C ALA A 42 15.17 -0.44 -16.87
N LEU A 43 16.50 -0.49 -16.96
CA LEU A 43 17.40 0.10 -15.97
C LEU A 43 17.54 1.62 -16.18
N PRO A 44 17.88 2.38 -15.13
CA PRO A 44 18.18 3.80 -15.27
C PRO A 44 19.36 4.02 -16.22
N PRO A 45 19.39 5.16 -16.93
CA PRO A 45 20.51 5.48 -17.79
C PRO A 45 21.78 5.74 -17.00
N LEU A 46 22.91 5.29 -17.55
CA LEU A 46 24.22 5.60 -16.99
C LEU A 46 24.47 7.10 -17.04
N ARG A 47 24.92 7.67 -15.92
CA ARG A 47 25.40 9.06 -15.88
C ARG A 47 26.85 9.09 -16.33
N ALA A 48 27.06 9.20 -17.64
CA ALA A 48 28.37 9.59 -18.16
C ALA A 48 28.61 11.07 -17.80
N GLY A 49 29.85 11.41 -17.42
CA GLY A 49 30.24 12.76 -17.01
C GLY A 49 29.80 13.85 -18.00
N LYS A 50 29.54 15.06 -17.46
CA LYS A 50 29.03 16.30 -18.09
C LYS A 50 28.67 16.19 -19.59
N PRO A 51 27.36 16.20 -19.95
CA PRO A 51 26.98 16.30 -21.36
C PRO A 51 27.47 17.63 -21.94
N LYS A 52 28.10 17.59 -23.12
CA LYS A 52 28.32 18.80 -23.93
C LYS A 52 26.96 19.45 -24.18
N GLN A 53 26.84 20.74 -23.88
CA GLN A 53 25.65 21.54 -24.18
C GLN A 53 25.32 21.36 -25.67
N GLY A 54 24.17 20.73 -25.99
CA GLY A 54 23.71 20.60 -27.38
C GLY A 54 22.92 19.35 -27.72
N THR A 55 23.06 18.24 -26.98
CA THR A 55 22.28 17.02 -27.24
C THR A 55 21.24 16.81 -26.13
N ALA A 56 20.09 17.45 -26.27
CA ALA A 56 18.88 17.08 -25.54
C ALA A 56 18.35 15.73 -26.07
N SER A 57 19.13 14.67 -25.87
CA SER A 57 18.61 13.32 -26.05
C SER A 57 17.63 13.10 -24.89
N GLN A 58 16.35 13.02 -25.24
CA GLN A 58 15.26 12.62 -24.36
C GLN A 58 15.56 11.18 -23.92
N VAL A 59 16.35 11.02 -22.87
CA VAL A 59 16.57 9.70 -22.28
C VAL A 59 15.25 9.29 -21.64
N ALA A 60 14.48 8.52 -22.41
CA ALA A 60 13.20 7.97 -21.99
C ALA A 60 13.42 7.15 -20.72
N GLY A 61 12.82 7.59 -19.61
CA GLY A 61 12.81 6.87 -18.34
C GLY A 61 13.34 7.64 -17.13
N GLY A 62 14.23 8.62 -17.30
CA GLY A 62 14.84 9.35 -16.16
C GLY A 62 14.14 10.66 -15.77
N ALA A 63 13.23 11.16 -16.62
CA ALA A 63 12.50 12.39 -16.36
C ALA A 63 11.32 12.13 -15.41
N LEU A 64 11.19 12.95 -14.37
CA LEU A 64 10.14 12.84 -13.36
C LEU A 64 9.07 13.93 -13.59
N PRO A 65 7.83 13.58 -13.98
CA PRO A 65 6.78 14.57 -14.19
C PRO A 65 6.47 15.35 -12.90
N ALA A 66 6.28 16.66 -13.02
CA ALA A 66 6.11 17.56 -11.87
C ALA A 66 4.95 17.18 -10.94
N SER A 67 3.80 16.76 -11.49
CA SER A 67 2.65 16.32 -10.69
C SER A 67 2.95 15.04 -9.90
N VAL A 68 3.60 14.06 -10.54
CA VAL A 68 3.99 12.80 -9.92
C VAL A 68 5.08 13.01 -8.87
N PHE A 69 6.04 13.89 -9.13
CA PHE A 69 7.03 14.31 -8.13
C PHE A 69 6.36 14.94 -6.91
N ALA A 70 5.42 15.86 -7.12
CA ALA A 70 4.67 16.50 -6.03
C ALA A 70 3.93 15.47 -5.17
N ALA A 71 3.33 14.45 -5.79
CA ALA A 71 2.70 13.34 -5.09
C ALA A 71 3.66 12.59 -4.17
N TYR A 72 4.84 12.19 -4.67
CA TYR A 72 5.83 11.50 -3.83
C TYR A 72 6.37 12.37 -2.70
N ARG A 73 6.61 13.66 -2.96
CA ARG A 73 7.05 14.62 -1.93
C ARG A 73 5.98 14.81 -0.86
N ARG A 74 4.70 14.87 -1.23
CA ARG A 74 3.58 14.99 -0.30
C ARG A 74 3.43 13.72 0.56
N ALA A 75 3.53 12.54 -0.05
CA ALA A 75 3.50 11.27 0.67
C ALA A 75 4.65 11.14 1.69
N GLU A 76 5.89 11.51 1.29
CA GLU A 76 7.03 11.56 2.21
C GLU A 76 6.77 12.53 3.37
N ALA A 77 6.27 13.73 3.10
CA ALA A 77 5.98 14.73 4.14
C ALA A 77 4.89 14.27 5.12
N GLU A 78 3.84 13.59 4.64
CA GLU A 78 2.80 12.99 5.49
C GLU A 78 3.39 11.90 6.39
N LEU A 79 4.19 11.00 5.83
CA LEU A 79 4.75 9.86 6.56
C LEU A 79 5.88 10.27 7.49
N ALA A 80 6.61 11.34 7.20
CA ALA A 80 7.53 11.94 8.14
C ALA A 80 6.83 12.43 9.42
N ARG A 81 5.55 12.86 9.33
CA ARG A 81 4.75 13.25 10.50
C ARG A 81 4.08 12.07 11.19
N THR A 82 3.50 11.15 10.42
CA THR A 82 2.64 10.08 10.96
C THR A 82 3.40 8.80 11.28
N ALA A 83 4.55 8.56 10.65
CA ALA A 83 5.41 7.40 10.84
C ALA A 83 6.91 7.78 10.80
N PRO A 84 7.39 8.70 11.65
CA PRO A 84 8.76 9.23 11.59
C PRO A 84 9.85 8.15 11.71
N GLY A 85 9.58 7.06 12.44
CA GLY A 85 10.49 5.92 12.57
C GLY A 85 10.77 5.19 11.24
N CYS A 86 9.87 5.30 10.27
CA CYS A 86 9.98 4.65 8.97
C CYS A 86 11.09 5.24 8.10
N ARG A 87 11.36 6.56 8.22
CA ARG A 87 12.38 7.26 7.42
C ARG A 87 12.24 7.03 5.90
N LEU A 88 11.00 6.92 5.41
CA LEU A 88 10.72 6.82 3.98
C LEU A 88 11.31 8.01 3.24
N ARG A 89 11.95 7.75 2.10
CA ARG A 89 12.44 8.75 1.17
C ARG A 89 11.60 8.74 -0.09
N TRP A 90 11.18 9.91 -0.58
CA TRP A 90 10.34 10.02 -1.79
C TRP A 90 10.98 9.35 -3.02
N GLN A 91 12.31 9.27 -3.07
CA GLN A 91 13.03 8.60 -4.15
C GLN A 91 12.69 7.11 -4.25
N LEU A 92 12.33 6.44 -3.13
CA LEU A 92 11.89 5.05 -3.16
C LEU A 92 10.52 4.93 -3.84
N LEU A 93 9.59 5.84 -3.54
CA LEU A 93 8.31 5.92 -4.24
C LEU A 93 8.49 6.19 -5.73
N ALA A 94 9.42 7.09 -6.08
CA ALA A 94 9.77 7.36 -7.47
C ALA A 94 10.37 6.13 -8.18
N ALA A 95 11.20 5.35 -7.50
CA ALA A 95 11.76 4.11 -8.05
C ALA A 95 10.67 3.07 -8.32
N ILE A 96 9.78 2.84 -7.36
CA ILE A 96 8.65 1.92 -7.52
C ILE A 96 7.73 2.42 -8.63
N GLY A 97 7.28 3.68 -8.61
CA GLY A 97 6.41 4.21 -9.67
C GLY A 97 7.04 4.22 -11.06
N GLN A 98 8.37 4.30 -11.17
CA GLN A 98 9.09 4.11 -12.43
C GLN A 98 8.96 2.67 -12.93
N VAL A 99 9.15 1.70 -12.04
CA VAL A 99 9.12 0.28 -12.36
C VAL A 99 7.69 -0.20 -12.63
N GLU A 100 6.71 0.24 -11.85
CA GLU A 100 5.32 -0.18 -11.97
C GLU A 100 4.64 0.38 -13.23
N SER A 101 4.73 1.69 -13.45
CA SER A 101 3.95 2.34 -14.51
C SER A 101 4.74 3.31 -15.39
N GLY A 102 6.03 3.53 -15.09
CA GLY A 102 6.84 4.56 -15.73
C GLY A 102 6.35 5.95 -15.38
N GLN A 103 6.15 6.21 -14.09
CA GLN A 103 5.61 7.47 -13.55
C GLN A 103 4.23 7.81 -14.10
N ALA A 104 3.24 6.93 -13.93
CA ALA A 104 1.89 7.13 -14.48
C ALA A 104 1.91 7.34 -16.01
N ARG A 105 2.62 6.46 -16.73
CA ARG A 105 2.85 6.54 -18.20
C ARG A 105 3.43 7.89 -18.64
N GLY A 106 4.40 8.41 -17.88
CA GLY A 106 5.06 9.69 -18.13
C GLY A 106 4.23 10.91 -17.70
N GLY A 107 3.48 10.78 -16.60
CA GLY A 107 2.74 11.88 -15.97
C GLY A 107 1.50 12.27 -16.76
N ARG A 108 0.82 11.30 -17.37
CA ARG A 108 -0.45 11.50 -18.07
C ARG A 108 -1.58 11.53 -17.04
N VAL A 109 -1.61 12.61 -16.28
CA VAL A 109 -2.58 12.86 -15.21
C VAL A 109 -3.26 14.20 -15.39
N THR A 110 -4.47 14.31 -14.87
CA THR A 110 -5.22 15.56 -14.72
C THR A 110 -4.59 16.46 -13.65
N SER A 111 -5.10 17.68 -13.48
CA SER A 111 -4.57 18.65 -12.52
C SER A 111 -4.65 18.20 -11.07
N ASP A 112 -5.66 17.40 -10.72
CA ASP A 112 -5.87 16.77 -9.41
C ASP A 112 -5.05 15.49 -9.21
N GLY A 113 -4.31 15.03 -10.24
CA GLY A 113 -3.42 13.87 -10.16
C GLY A 113 -4.03 12.55 -10.64
N THR A 114 -5.28 12.55 -11.09
CA THR A 114 -5.96 11.35 -11.60
C THR A 114 -5.41 10.96 -12.98
N THR A 115 -5.10 9.68 -13.19
CA THR A 115 -4.65 9.19 -14.50
C THR A 115 -5.74 9.40 -15.56
N VAL A 116 -5.35 9.91 -16.73
CA VAL A 116 -6.31 10.22 -17.81
C VAL A 116 -7.00 8.99 -18.40
N THR A 117 -6.38 7.84 -18.23
CA THR A 117 -6.89 6.52 -18.60
C THR A 117 -6.44 5.56 -17.51
N PRO A 118 -7.32 4.68 -17.00
CA PRO A 118 -6.94 3.67 -16.02
C PRO A 118 -5.70 2.90 -16.46
N ILE A 119 -4.79 2.66 -15.52
CA ILE A 119 -3.60 1.85 -15.75
C ILE A 119 -3.88 0.48 -15.14
N LEU A 120 -4.23 -0.49 -15.99
CA LEU A 120 -4.48 -1.86 -15.56
C LEU A 120 -3.30 -2.76 -15.95
N GLY A 121 -2.89 -3.59 -14.99
CA GLY A 121 -2.00 -4.72 -15.21
C GLY A 121 -2.70 -5.86 -15.98
N PRO A 122 -1.95 -6.93 -16.30
CA PRO A 122 -2.59 -8.13 -16.84
C PRO A 122 -3.50 -8.76 -15.80
N ARG A 123 -4.42 -9.57 -16.31
CA ARG A 123 -5.29 -10.42 -15.48
C ARG A 123 -4.43 -11.46 -14.75
N LEU A 124 -4.59 -11.58 -13.44
CA LEU A 124 -3.78 -12.47 -12.60
C LEU A 124 -4.38 -13.88 -12.55
N THR A 125 -4.36 -14.57 -13.69
CA THR A 125 -4.96 -15.91 -13.86
C THR A 125 -4.01 -17.08 -13.54
N GLY A 126 -2.77 -16.81 -13.12
CA GLY A 126 -1.71 -17.82 -13.00
C GLY A 126 -0.82 -17.95 -14.25
N GLY A 127 0.16 -18.85 -14.18
CA GLY A 127 1.21 -19.01 -15.20
C GLY A 127 2.50 -18.32 -14.77
N ALA A 128 2.88 -17.23 -15.43
CA ALA A 128 4.06 -16.43 -15.07
C ALA A 128 3.84 -15.48 -13.87
N PHE A 129 2.61 -15.35 -13.38
CA PHE A 129 2.20 -14.42 -12.31
C PHE A 129 1.35 -15.15 -11.27
N ALA A 130 1.07 -14.48 -10.14
CA ALA A 130 0.19 -15.04 -9.13
C ALA A 130 -1.24 -15.27 -9.68
N VAL A 131 -1.95 -16.21 -9.06
CA VAL A 131 -3.40 -16.36 -9.25
C VAL A 131 -4.10 -15.48 -8.22
N VAL A 132 -4.82 -14.45 -8.67
CA VAL A 132 -5.61 -13.57 -7.79
C VAL A 132 -7.05 -13.54 -8.31
N ARG A 133 -7.96 -14.17 -7.57
CA ARG A 133 -9.40 -14.13 -7.85
C ARG A 133 -9.97 -12.77 -7.48
N ASP A 134 -11.10 -12.42 -8.07
CA ASP A 134 -11.85 -11.19 -7.75
C ASP A 134 -12.01 -11.02 -6.23
N THR A 135 -11.69 -9.83 -5.73
CA THR A 135 -11.83 -9.47 -4.31
C THR A 135 -12.73 -8.27 -4.04
N ASP A 136 -13.27 -7.62 -5.07
CA ASP A 136 -14.04 -6.39 -4.94
C ASP A 136 -15.28 -6.31 -5.82
N GLY A 137 -15.64 -7.38 -6.53
CA GLY A 137 -16.77 -7.41 -7.45
C GLY A 137 -16.50 -6.67 -8.76
N GLY A 138 -15.22 -6.49 -9.14
CA GLY A 138 -14.78 -5.70 -10.28
C GLY A 138 -14.84 -4.19 -10.07
N ALA A 139 -14.86 -3.73 -8.83
CA ALA A 139 -15.05 -2.31 -8.50
C ALA A 139 -13.86 -1.43 -8.95
N GLN A 140 -12.62 -1.92 -8.82
CA GLN A 140 -11.41 -1.16 -9.16
C GLN A 140 -10.91 -1.41 -10.58
N ASP A 141 -11.14 -2.59 -11.16
CA ASP A 141 -10.55 -3.01 -12.43
C ASP A 141 -11.55 -3.51 -13.49
N GLY A 142 -12.83 -3.65 -13.13
CA GLY A 142 -13.91 -4.11 -14.01
C GLY A 142 -13.95 -5.62 -14.28
N ASP A 143 -13.14 -6.46 -13.62
CA ASP A 143 -13.10 -7.92 -13.84
C ASP A 143 -13.67 -8.68 -12.63
N ALA A 144 -14.93 -9.09 -12.70
CA ALA A 144 -15.61 -9.81 -11.62
C ALA A 144 -15.19 -11.31 -11.48
N VAL A 145 -14.02 -11.69 -11.99
CA VAL A 145 -13.53 -13.08 -11.91
C VAL A 145 -12.08 -13.14 -11.41
N TYR A 146 -11.21 -12.28 -11.93
CA TYR A 146 -9.81 -12.20 -11.52
C TYR A 146 -9.36 -10.76 -11.42
N ASP A 147 -8.65 -10.45 -10.34
CA ASP A 147 -8.10 -9.13 -10.10
C ASP A 147 -6.93 -8.82 -11.04
N ARG A 148 -6.71 -7.52 -11.23
CA ARG A 148 -5.57 -6.89 -11.89
C ARG A 148 -4.95 -5.89 -10.93
N ALA A 149 -3.65 -5.64 -11.11
CA ALA A 149 -3.02 -4.51 -10.46
C ALA A 149 -3.48 -3.19 -11.12
N VAL A 150 -3.87 -2.19 -10.31
CA VAL A 150 -4.54 -0.95 -10.73
C VAL A 150 -3.69 0.27 -10.40
N GLY A 151 -3.70 1.25 -11.31
CA GLY A 151 -3.19 2.59 -11.09
C GLY A 151 -1.67 2.73 -11.25
N PRO A 152 -1.12 3.93 -10.98
CA PRO A 152 0.28 4.25 -11.22
C PRO A 152 1.26 3.51 -10.30
N MET A 153 0.76 3.00 -9.16
CA MET A 153 1.53 2.19 -8.20
C MET A 153 1.09 0.72 -8.19
N GLN A 154 0.26 0.30 -9.16
CA GLN A 154 -0.10 -1.09 -9.46
C GLN A 154 -0.56 -1.89 -8.23
N PHE A 155 -1.56 -1.38 -7.50
CA PHE A 155 -2.17 -2.09 -6.37
C PHE A 155 -3.20 -3.11 -6.84
N ILE A 156 -3.16 -4.34 -6.34
CA ILE A 156 -4.32 -5.25 -6.48
C ILE A 156 -5.46 -4.80 -5.55
N PRO A 157 -6.74 -5.03 -5.89
CA PRO A 157 -7.90 -4.55 -5.13
C PRO A 157 -7.88 -4.92 -3.64
N SER A 158 -7.56 -6.16 -3.29
CA SER A 158 -7.46 -6.59 -1.87
C SER A 158 -6.36 -5.85 -1.07
N THR A 159 -5.29 -5.42 -1.73
CA THR A 159 -4.25 -4.59 -1.10
C THR A 159 -4.73 -3.14 -1.01
N TRP A 160 -5.39 -2.63 -2.05
CA TRP A 160 -6.00 -1.30 -2.04
C TRP A 160 -7.01 -1.14 -0.91
N ALA A 161 -7.87 -2.14 -0.68
CA ALA A 161 -8.85 -2.13 0.41
C ALA A 161 -8.22 -1.94 1.81
N ARG A 162 -6.95 -2.31 1.99
CA ARG A 162 -6.22 -2.17 3.26
C ARG A 162 -5.34 -0.94 3.34
N TRP A 163 -4.74 -0.54 2.21
CA TRP A 163 -3.68 0.47 2.19
C TRP A 163 -4.06 1.76 1.48
N GLY A 164 -5.19 1.77 0.76
CA GLY A 164 -5.74 2.93 0.09
C GLY A 164 -5.82 4.14 1.03
N ALA A 165 -5.51 5.31 0.49
CA ALA A 165 -5.44 6.55 1.25
C ALA A 165 -5.81 7.73 0.35
N ASP A 166 -6.52 8.70 0.93
CA ASP A 166 -6.75 10.00 0.31
C ASP A 166 -5.48 10.86 0.47
N GLY A 167 -4.70 10.96 -0.61
CA GLY A 167 -3.42 11.66 -0.63
C GLY A 167 -3.53 13.10 -1.13
N ASN A 168 -4.57 13.44 -1.88
CA ASN A 168 -4.81 14.80 -2.36
C ASN A 168 -5.71 15.64 -1.42
N GLY A 169 -6.48 14.99 -0.55
CA GLY A 169 -7.39 15.58 0.43
C GLY A 169 -8.80 15.85 -0.10
N ASP A 170 -9.25 15.13 -1.13
CA ASP A 170 -10.56 15.34 -1.76
C ASP A 170 -11.72 14.50 -1.17
N GLY A 171 -11.41 13.69 -0.15
CA GLY A 171 -12.35 12.82 0.55
C GLY A 171 -12.54 11.44 -0.10
N ARG A 172 -11.76 11.11 -1.14
CA ARG A 172 -11.79 9.80 -1.82
C ARG A 172 -10.41 9.18 -1.84
N ALA A 173 -10.37 7.85 -1.81
CA ALA A 173 -9.17 7.08 -2.10
C ALA A 173 -9.35 6.40 -3.45
N ASP A 174 -8.69 6.92 -4.48
CA ASP A 174 -8.72 6.38 -5.85
C ASP A 174 -7.34 5.79 -6.23
N PRO A 175 -7.25 4.48 -6.56
CA PRO A 175 -5.98 3.90 -6.99
C PRO A 175 -5.45 4.53 -8.28
N ASN A 176 -6.29 5.19 -9.07
CA ASN A 176 -5.90 5.89 -10.29
C ASN A 176 -5.38 7.32 -10.03
N ASN A 177 -5.42 7.83 -8.80
CA ASN A 177 -4.84 9.12 -8.43
C ASN A 177 -3.40 8.97 -7.92
N VAL A 178 -2.46 9.73 -8.47
CA VAL A 178 -1.04 9.61 -8.11
C VAL A 178 -0.74 10.02 -6.67
N PHE A 179 -1.49 10.94 -6.08
CA PHE A 179 -1.30 11.36 -4.69
C PHE A 179 -1.75 10.25 -3.73
N ASP A 180 -2.92 9.68 -3.99
CA ASP A 180 -3.51 8.59 -3.22
C ASP A 180 -2.66 7.34 -3.30
N ALA A 181 -2.31 6.94 -4.53
CA ALA A 181 -1.48 5.77 -4.78
C ALA A 181 -0.07 5.93 -4.16
N ALA A 182 0.53 7.12 -4.20
CA ALA A 182 1.82 7.39 -3.56
C ALA A 182 1.75 7.29 -2.03
N LEU A 183 0.70 7.85 -1.42
CA LEU A 183 0.50 7.78 0.03
C LEU A 183 0.21 6.34 0.47
N ALA A 184 -0.64 5.61 -0.25
CA ALA A 184 -0.91 4.20 0.00
C ALA A 184 0.36 3.35 -0.07
N ALA A 185 1.19 3.54 -1.11
CA ALA A 185 2.47 2.85 -1.24
C ALA A 185 3.42 3.17 -0.10
N GLY A 186 3.53 4.43 0.30
CA GLY A 186 4.35 4.81 1.44
C GLY A 186 3.87 4.17 2.75
N ARG A 187 2.56 4.14 3.01
CA ARG A 187 1.97 3.47 4.19
C ARG A 187 2.31 1.98 4.20
N TYR A 188 2.19 1.30 3.06
CA TYR A 188 2.55 -0.11 2.93
C TYR A 188 4.03 -0.35 3.21
N LEU A 189 4.93 0.46 2.62
CA LEU A 189 6.37 0.32 2.80
C LEU A 189 6.76 0.52 4.27
N CYS A 190 6.11 1.47 4.96
CA CYS A 190 6.31 1.75 6.38
C CYS A 190 5.65 0.76 7.35
N ALA A 191 4.89 -0.22 6.86
CA ALA A 191 4.18 -1.18 7.70
C ALA A 191 5.14 -2.05 8.53
N GLY A 192 4.66 -2.51 9.69
CA GLY A 192 5.38 -3.49 10.52
C GLY A 192 6.57 -2.92 11.30
N GLY A 193 6.62 -1.59 11.51
CA GLY A 193 7.68 -0.96 12.30
C GLY A 193 9.04 -0.92 11.62
N ARG A 194 9.08 -1.08 10.30
CA ARG A 194 10.30 -1.02 9.48
C ARG A 194 10.96 0.35 9.56
N ASP A 195 12.28 0.35 9.46
CA ASP A 195 13.10 1.53 9.20
C ASP A 195 13.72 1.43 7.79
N LEU A 196 13.25 2.23 6.85
CA LEU A 196 13.70 2.18 5.45
C LEU A 196 15.09 2.79 5.22
N SER A 197 15.74 3.34 6.25
CA SER A 197 17.18 3.64 6.21
C SER A 197 18.05 2.41 6.50
N ASN A 198 17.49 1.36 7.10
CA ASN A 198 18.14 0.07 7.27
C ASN A 198 18.03 -0.75 5.96
N PRO A 199 19.16 -1.20 5.37
CA PRO A 199 19.14 -1.93 4.10
C PRO A 199 18.29 -3.22 4.12
N ALA A 200 18.27 -3.95 5.24
CA ALA A 200 17.49 -5.19 5.34
C ALA A 200 15.99 -4.94 5.39
N ASP A 201 15.57 -3.86 6.06
CA ASP A 201 14.16 -3.44 6.10
C ASP A 201 13.70 -2.89 4.76
N LEU A 202 14.56 -2.13 4.09
CA LEU A 202 14.33 -1.65 2.72
C LEU A 202 14.12 -2.82 1.75
N ASP A 203 15.04 -3.79 1.74
CA ASP A 203 14.94 -4.95 0.85
C ASP A 203 13.68 -5.78 1.15
N ARG A 204 13.34 -5.99 2.43
CA ARG A 204 12.08 -6.66 2.83
C ARG A 204 10.84 -5.88 2.40
N ALA A 205 10.84 -4.55 2.51
CA ALA A 205 9.71 -3.73 2.07
C ALA A 205 9.49 -3.81 0.56
N ILE A 206 10.58 -3.77 -0.23
CA ILE A 206 10.53 -3.88 -1.69
C ILE A 206 10.06 -5.28 -2.11
N LEU A 207 10.58 -6.33 -1.49
CA LEU A 207 10.17 -7.72 -1.78
C LEU A 207 8.71 -8.00 -1.37
N GLY A 208 8.18 -7.32 -0.35
CA GLY A 208 6.74 -7.37 -0.06
C GLY A 208 5.88 -6.70 -1.14
N TYR A 209 6.44 -5.74 -1.87
CA TYR A 209 5.76 -5.10 -3.00
C TYR A 209 5.61 -6.06 -4.19
N ASN A 210 6.69 -6.81 -4.49
CA ASN A 210 6.74 -7.87 -5.51
C ASN A 210 7.85 -8.89 -5.14
N HIS A 211 7.53 -10.18 -5.09
CA HIS A 211 8.42 -11.25 -4.62
C HIS A 211 9.46 -11.70 -5.66
N SER A 212 10.17 -10.74 -6.26
CA SER A 212 11.16 -11.00 -7.31
C SER A 212 12.50 -10.34 -6.95
N GLU A 213 13.57 -11.13 -6.92
CA GLU A 213 14.91 -10.58 -6.77
C GLU A 213 15.29 -9.65 -7.94
N ALA A 214 14.79 -9.95 -9.14
CA ALA A 214 15.00 -9.08 -10.30
C ALA A 214 14.30 -7.73 -10.10
N TYR A 215 13.09 -7.73 -9.52
CA TYR A 215 12.36 -6.52 -9.16
C TYR A 215 13.14 -5.71 -8.12
N LEU A 216 13.61 -6.36 -7.05
CA LEU A 216 14.44 -5.73 -6.01
C LEU A 216 15.66 -5.03 -6.62
N ARG A 217 16.41 -5.71 -7.50
CA ARG A 217 17.58 -5.12 -8.17
C ARG A 217 17.20 -3.92 -9.04
N THR A 218 16.12 -4.02 -9.82
CA THR A 218 15.64 -2.93 -10.68
C THR A 218 15.20 -1.72 -9.86
N VAL A 219 14.42 -1.92 -8.79
CA VAL A 219 14.00 -0.83 -7.89
C VAL A 219 15.19 -0.19 -7.21
N ARG A 220 16.17 -0.97 -6.71
CA ARG A 220 17.38 -0.42 -6.10
C ARG A 220 18.22 0.40 -7.08
N ALA A 221 18.32 -0.03 -8.33
CA ALA A 221 19.01 0.74 -9.37
C ALA A 221 18.32 2.10 -9.61
N TRP A 222 17.00 2.12 -9.77
CA TRP A 222 16.25 3.36 -9.92
C TRP A 222 16.29 4.23 -8.66
N TYR A 223 16.25 3.63 -7.48
CA TYR A 223 16.37 4.34 -6.22
C TYR A 223 17.71 5.06 -6.14
N ALA A 224 18.82 4.36 -6.39
CA ALA A 224 20.15 4.96 -6.47
C ALA A 224 20.22 6.11 -7.49
N TYR A 225 19.61 5.95 -8.67
CA TYR A 225 19.55 7.00 -9.67
C TYR A 225 18.86 8.27 -9.17
N PHE A 226 17.69 8.14 -8.52
CA PHE A 226 16.96 9.29 -7.96
C PHE A 226 17.65 9.91 -6.75
N LEU A 227 18.44 9.13 -6.00
CA LEU A 227 19.29 9.62 -4.91
C LEU A 227 20.42 10.53 -5.41
N GLU A 228 21.04 10.17 -6.53
CA GLU A 228 22.12 10.96 -7.14
C GLU A 228 21.62 12.26 -7.79
N GLY A 229 20.35 12.29 -8.20
CA GLY A 229 19.69 13.50 -8.70
C GLY A 229 18.53 13.15 -9.63
N HIS A 230 17.83 14.15 -10.14
CA HIS A 230 16.71 13.92 -11.06
C HIS A 230 16.42 15.18 -11.85
N ARG A 231 15.73 15.01 -12.99
CA ARG A 231 15.17 16.13 -13.75
C ARG A 231 13.66 16.11 -13.60
N VAL A 232 13.13 17.12 -12.93
CA VAL A 232 11.68 17.37 -12.95
C VAL A 232 11.31 18.02 -14.28
N VAL A 233 10.32 17.46 -14.96
CA VAL A 233 9.81 18.01 -16.22
C VAL A 233 8.34 18.39 -16.06
N PRO A 234 7.84 19.40 -16.79
CA PRO A 234 6.41 19.65 -16.86
C PRO A 234 5.65 18.37 -17.19
N GLY A 235 4.54 18.12 -16.49
CA GLY A 235 3.66 17.01 -16.83
C GLY A 235 3.19 17.11 -18.29
N ARG A 236 2.90 15.97 -18.92
CA ARG A 236 2.27 15.97 -20.23
C ARG A 236 0.86 16.50 -20.05
N ARG A 237 0.66 17.78 -20.36
CA ARG A 237 -0.63 18.46 -20.26
C ARG A 237 -1.59 17.74 -21.21
N VAL A 238 -2.51 16.95 -20.65
CA VAL A 238 -3.63 16.41 -21.41
C VAL A 238 -4.73 17.43 -21.27
N VAL A 239 -4.87 18.30 -22.27
CA VAL A 239 -6.09 19.07 -22.45
C VAL A 239 -7.14 18.03 -22.82
N GLY A 240 -8.06 17.71 -21.91
CA GLY A 240 -9.24 16.92 -22.28
C GLY A 240 -9.99 17.64 -23.41
N PRO A 241 -10.86 16.96 -24.18
CA PRO A 241 -11.83 17.72 -24.97
C PRO A 241 -12.50 18.66 -23.98
N ALA A 242 -12.54 19.96 -24.29
CA ALA A 242 -13.22 20.93 -23.48
C ALA A 242 -14.61 20.36 -23.20
N GLY A 243 -14.84 19.89 -21.96
CA GLY A 243 -16.16 19.54 -21.53
C GLY A 243 -16.99 20.76 -21.87
N ALA A 244 -18.02 20.57 -22.70
CA ALA A 244 -18.96 21.61 -22.99
C ALA A 244 -19.51 22.08 -21.64
N VAL A 245 -18.91 23.14 -21.12
CA VAL A 245 -19.53 23.98 -20.13
C VAL A 245 -20.73 24.49 -20.90
N ARG A 246 -21.91 23.89 -20.67
CA ARG A 246 -23.13 24.59 -21.02
C ARG A 246 -23.02 25.88 -20.23
N ALA A 247 -22.71 26.95 -20.94
CA ALA A 247 -22.89 28.29 -20.48
C ALA A 247 -24.38 28.42 -20.14
N GLY A 248 -24.73 28.13 -18.90
CA GLY A 248 -25.94 28.68 -18.31
C GLY A 248 -25.72 30.18 -18.36
N ARG A 249 -26.40 30.84 -19.31
CA ARG A 249 -26.64 32.28 -19.23
C ARG A 249 -27.26 32.52 -17.86
N ALA A 250 -26.48 33.06 -16.94
CA ALA A 250 -27.01 33.78 -15.79
C ALA A 250 -27.65 35.04 -16.36
N GLU A 251 -28.95 34.97 -16.63
CA GLU A 251 -29.76 36.14 -16.90
C GLU A 251 -29.91 36.88 -15.57
N ALA A 252 -29.30 38.06 -15.50
CA ALA A 252 -29.40 38.94 -14.34
C ALA A 252 -30.84 39.47 -14.24
N VAL A 253 -31.55 39.07 -13.18
CA VAL A 253 -32.79 39.75 -12.77
C VAL A 253 -32.45 40.60 -11.56
N ALA A 254 -32.25 41.89 -11.79
CA ALA A 254 -32.16 42.90 -10.74
C ALA A 254 -33.56 43.09 -10.12
N ALA A 255 -33.74 42.60 -8.89
CA ALA A 255 -34.91 42.93 -8.07
C ALA A 255 -34.49 43.97 -7.02
N ALA A 256 -34.98 45.19 -7.19
CA ALA A 256 -34.78 46.31 -6.30
C ALA A 256 -35.41 46.05 -4.91
N VAL A 257 -34.60 46.21 -3.86
CA VAL A 257 -35.05 46.25 -2.47
C VAL A 257 -35.74 47.59 -2.23
N ARG A 258 -37.03 47.58 -1.86
CA ARG A 258 -37.74 48.74 -1.29
C ARG A 258 -37.70 48.66 0.24
N PRO A 259 -37.51 49.79 0.95
CA PRO A 259 -37.58 49.83 2.42
C PRO A 259 -39.03 49.77 2.94
N PRO A 260 -39.24 49.39 4.22
CA PRO A 260 -40.57 49.14 4.78
C PRO A 260 -41.24 50.43 5.28
N PRO A 261 -42.58 50.56 5.21
CA PRO A 261 -43.30 51.59 5.95
C PRO A 261 -43.75 51.12 7.33
N GLU A 262 -43.92 52.10 8.21
CA GLU A 262 -44.05 52.04 9.67
C GLU A 262 -45.37 51.44 10.20
N ARG A 263 -45.37 51.14 11.51
CA ARG A 263 -46.40 50.40 12.26
C ARG A 263 -47.65 51.23 12.60
N GLY A 264 -48.82 50.58 12.55
CA GLY A 264 -50.07 50.99 13.23
C GLY A 264 -50.55 49.92 14.25
N PRO A 265 -51.45 50.25 15.19
CA PRO A 265 -51.50 49.60 16.50
C PRO A 265 -52.33 48.31 16.58
N VAL A 266 -52.01 47.55 17.64
CA VAL A 266 -52.48 46.24 18.08
C VAL A 266 -54.01 46.14 18.27
N ARG A 267 -54.57 44.97 17.92
CA ARG A 267 -55.77 44.43 18.59
C ARG A 267 -55.68 42.90 18.72
N VAL A 268 -55.71 42.42 19.96
CA VAL A 268 -55.76 40.99 20.31
C VAL A 268 -57.22 40.55 20.42
N PRO A 269 -57.58 39.34 19.96
CA PRO A 269 -58.46 38.51 20.78
C PRO A 269 -58.02 37.05 20.88
N ARG A 270 -57.85 36.65 22.15
CA ARG A 270 -58.20 35.41 22.86
C ARG A 270 -58.30 34.05 22.12
N ALA A 271 -57.63 33.07 22.73
CA ALA A 271 -57.60 31.65 22.44
C ALA A 271 -58.97 30.94 22.52
N VAL A 272 -59.09 29.86 21.74
CA VAL A 272 -59.91 28.69 22.05
C VAL A 272 -59.08 27.41 21.91
N HIS A 273 -59.14 26.59 22.95
CA HIS A 273 -58.50 25.29 23.08
C HIS A 273 -59.15 24.25 22.15
N ALA A 274 -58.34 23.32 21.63
CA ALA A 274 -58.80 21.96 21.29
C ALA A 274 -57.67 20.96 21.59
N THR A 275 -58.06 19.87 22.23
CA THR A 275 -57.29 18.88 22.99
C THR A 275 -57.00 17.59 22.20
N GLY A 276 -55.92 16.90 22.58
CA GLY A 276 -55.69 15.44 22.45
C GLY A 276 -54.96 14.97 21.18
N ASP A 277 -54.03 14.02 21.18
CA ASP A 277 -53.17 13.34 22.17
C ASP A 277 -52.07 12.59 21.35
N PRO A 278 -50.98 12.08 21.94
CA PRO A 278 -49.65 11.99 21.31
C PRO A 278 -49.25 10.62 20.75
N LEU A 279 -48.26 10.64 19.83
CA LEU A 279 -47.60 9.51 19.18
C LEU A 279 -46.69 8.70 20.14
N PRO A 280 -46.49 7.38 19.93
CA PRO A 280 -45.70 6.53 20.83
C PRO A 280 -44.19 6.61 20.56
N HIS A 281 -43.41 6.66 21.65
CA HIS A 281 -41.95 6.51 21.69
C HIS A 281 -41.51 5.03 21.62
N PRO A 282 -40.38 4.69 20.98
CA PRO A 282 -39.64 3.46 21.25
C PRO A 282 -38.59 3.65 22.36
N VAL A 283 -38.59 2.71 23.30
CA VAL A 283 -37.73 2.57 24.49
C VAL A 283 -36.31 2.04 24.18
N PRO A 284 -35.32 2.27 25.07
CA PRO A 284 -33.90 2.02 24.84
C PRO A 284 -33.45 0.57 25.11
N TYR A 285 -32.40 0.14 24.43
CA TYR A 285 -31.75 -1.16 24.64
C TYR A 285 -31.08 -1.23 26.03
N GLY A 286 -31.58 -2.15 26.85
CA GLY A 286 -31.05 -2.51 28.15
C GLY A 286 -29.83 -3.43 28.08
N ARG A 287 -28.94 -3.22 29.05
CA ARG A 287 -27.73 -3.99 29.37
C ARG A 287 -28.09 -5.10 30.37
N CYS A 288 -27.67 -6.33 30.12
CA CYS A 288 -27.43 -7.40 31.10
C CYS A 288 -26.12 -8.08 30.66
N GLY A 289 -25.07 -8.29 31.46
CA GLY A 289 -25.07 -8.84 32.81
C GLY A 289 -24.44 -10.24 32.71
N GLY A 290 -23.18 -10.38 33.12
CA GLY A 290 -22.42 -11.63 33.01
C GLY A 290 -22.90 -12.72 33.98
N ALA A 291 -22.59 -13.97 33.62
CA ALA A 291 -22.48 -15.08 34.54
C ALA A 291 -21.56 -16.16 33.95
N ASP A 292 -20.59 -16.56 34.75
CA ASP A 292 -19.67 -17.68 34.56
C ASP A 292 -20.38 -18.99 34.21
N ARG A 293 -19.74 -19.80 33.36
CA ARG A 293 -19.84 -21.27 33.38
C ARG A 293 -18.65 -21.91 32.65
N HIS A 294 -17.77 -22.51 33.43
CA HIS A 294 -16.80 -23.51 32.99
C HIS A 294 -17.49 -24.75 32.40
N ALA A 295 -17.05 -25.21 31.22
CA ALA A 295 -17.11 -26.60 30.76
C ALA A 295 -16.20 -26.75 29.53
N ALA A 296 -14.98 -27.27 29.70
CA ALA A 296 -14.60 -28.66 29.47
C ALA A 296 -14.43 -29.01 27.97
N ALA A 297 -13.16 -29.09 27.56
CA ALA A 297 -12.70 -29.55 26.25
C ALA A 297 -13.01 -31.04 25.99
N PRO A 298 -13.29 -31.46 24.75
CA PRO A 298 -13.42 -32.87 24.43
C PRO A 298 -12.05 -33.54 24.30
N ARG A 299 -11.84 -34.58 25.12
CA ARG A 299 -10.66 -35.47 25.12
C ARG A 299 -10.64 -36.36 23.87
N ALA A 300 -9.46 -36.45 23.25
CA ALA A 300 -9.11 -37.44 22.25
C ALA A 300 -9.25 -38.86 22.80
N ARG A 301 -9.91 -39.76 22.06
CA ARG A 301 -9.91 -41.19 22.30
C ARG A 301 -8.72 -41.83 21.59
N ALA A 302 -7.79 -42.37 22.38
CA ALA A 302 -6.76 -43.29 21.94
C ALA A 302 -7.36 -44.70 21.73
N GLY A 303 -7.13 -45.29 20.55
CA GLY A 303 -7.29 -46.71 20.29
C GLY A 303 -5.93 -47.33 19.95
N ARG A 304 -5.40 -48.15 20.85
CA ARG A 304 -4.40 -49.21 20.60
C ARG A 304 -5.19 -50.53 20.71
N LEU A 305 -4.90 -51.65 20.06
CA LEU A 305 -3.65 -52.27 19.61
C LEU A 305 -4.06 -53.53 18.80
N ALA A 306 -3.37 -53.87 17.71
CA ALA A 306 -3.14 -55.27 17.33
C ALA A 306 -1.94 -55.35 16.37
N ALA A 307 -0.94 -56.13 16.77
CA ALA A 307 0.32 -56.34 16.07
C ALA A 307 0.38 -57.77 15.50
N ARG A 308 0.98 -57.92 14.31
CA ARG A 308 2.10 -58.82 13.91
C ARG A 308 1.84 -59.50 12.54
N PRO A 309 2.85 -60.10 11.85
CA PRO A 309 4.31 -60.06 12.05
C PRO A 309 5.11 -59.65 10.79
N ARG A 310 6.42 -59.43 10.99
CA ARG A 310 7.48 -59.35 9.97
C ARG A 310 7.91 -60.75 9.53
N THR A 311 8.08 -60.94 8.22
CA THR A 311 8.92 -62.01 7.65
C THR A 311 10.05 -61.35 6.85
N ALA A 312 11.27 -61.86 7.07
CA ALA A 312 12.51 -61.41 6.45
C ALA A 312 12.90 -62.36 5.31
N GLN A 313 13.47 -61.82 4.22
CA GLN A 313 14.47 -62.47 3.34
C GLN A 313 14.91 -61.41 2.30
N ARG A 314 16.09 -60.77 2.42
CA ARG A 314 17.47 -61.19 2.07
C ARG A 314 17.77 -61.31 0.56
N ARG A 315 18.76 -60.49 0.13
CA ARG A 315 19.75 -60.65 -0.97
C ARG A 315 19.22 -60.39 -2.39
N ALA A 316 19.94 -59.80 -3.34
CA ALA A 316 21.38 -59.57 -3.49
C ALA A 316 21.66 -58.31 -4.33
N ALA A 317 22.79 -57.65 -4.03
CA ALA A 317 23.54 -56.83 -4.97
C ALA A 317 24.71 -57.68 -5.52
N ASP A 318 25.26 -57.22 -6.64
CA ASP A 318 26.44 -57.68 -7.39
C ASP A 318 26.33 -58.92 -8.28
N GLN A 319 26.33 -58.65 -9.59
CA GLN A 319 27.26 -59.30 -10.51
C GLN A 319 27.77 -58.30 -11.55
N GLN A 320 29.07 -58.06 -11.50
CA GLN A 320 29.89 -57.49 -12.55
C GLN A 320 29.84 -58.38 -13.81
N ARG A 321 29.62 -57.78 -14.97
CA ARG A 321 30.36 -58.08 -16.20
C ARG A 321 30.20 -56.95 -17.21
#